data_AF-A0A954UXE9-F1
#
_entry.id   AF-A0A954UXE9-F1
#
_cell.length_a   1.000
_cell.length_b   1.000
_cell.length_c   1.000
_cell.angle_alpha   90.00
_cell.angle_beta   90.00
_cell.angle_gamma   90.00
#
_symmetry.space_group_name_H-M   'P 1'
#
loop_
_entity.id
_entity.type
_entity.pdbx_description
1 polymer ?
#
loop_
_entity_poly.entity_id
_entity_poly.type
_entity_poly.pdbx_seq_one_letter_code
_entity_poly.pdbx_strand_id
1 'polypeptide(L)'
;MDERSGEQRDRLNEDLRQVLGFLNFSSGKMDLKTLASLNRLYAQAIPAGPYEGLAAWLQIQQWLQDELACLAETNPGFADCQQAVAMMELVWLNFLPAYLDFHRDLLFHQEPEALINGFFLGRAMEAVVMQGGPWSEADRIVPAAIAQLNDYVGHRPVAVLEGRRLEPYAHEWLRPIPIFVGGVGATAGLYEGVVLRCMQILQETDPDILHQASFDLSLLEELAIDPRAYDFDHPVNQRPNYHFGQWDPHRIDNSGNYRRFVVQQVTLDALLARVHEASDLPQEELLTEAAAVLAGTILMASGISGSGPGVFASTVTLASILGPIAAYRDQFYEQLLDRMSGPHLERLLEEQKLRRQPFGGARQHLNTHLAKLRASQLEHV
;
A
#
# COMPACT_ATOMS: atom_id res chain seq x y z
N MET A 1 -8.14 -35.24 -9.33
CA MET A 1 -8.33 -34.31 -8.19
C MET A 1 -7.11 -34.32 -7.26
N ASP A 2 -6.28 -35.38 -7.26
CA ASP A 2 -5.03 -35.49 -6.48
C ASP A 2 -3.80 -34.77 -7.05
N GLU A 3 -3.69 -34.55 -8.37
CA GLU A 3 -2.48 -33.91 -8.93
C GLU A 3 -2.42 -32.41 -8.60
N ARG A 4 -3.55 -31.70 -8.63
CA ARG A 4 -3.61 -30.27 -8.29
C ARG A 4 -3.35 -29.99 -6.81
N SER A 5 -3.74 -30.90 -5.91
CA SER A 5 -3.43 -30.77 -4.49
C SER A 5 -1.96 -31.06 -4.20
N GLY A 6 -1.33 -31.97 -4.95
CA GLY A 6 0.12 -32.19 -4.92
C GLY A 6 0.91 -30.96 -5.36
N GLU A 7 0.61 -30.42 -6.55
CA GLU A 7 1.30 -29.23 -7.09
C GLU A 7 1.17 -28.00 -6.19
N GLN A 8 -0.01 -27.78 -5.60
CA GLN A 8 -0.23 -26.67 -4.67
C GLN A 8 0.59 -26.82 -3.39
N ARG A 9 0.70 -28.05 -2.87
CA ARG A 9 1.51 -28.35 -1.68
C ARG A 9 3.00 -28.20 -1.95
N ASP A 10 3.47 -28.63 -3.12
CA ASP A 10 4.87 -28.49 -3.51
C ASP A 10 5.25 -27.00 -3.62
N ARG A 11 4.38 -26.19 -4.24
CA ARG A 11 4.59 -24.73 -4.33
C ARG A 11 4.59 -24.04 -2.97
N LEU A 12 3.70 -24.43 -2.07
CA LEU A 12 3.69 -23.93 -0.69
C LEU A 12 5.04 -24.19 -0.01
N ASN A 13 5.56 -25.41 -0.11
CA ASN A 13 6.85 -25.77 0.49
C ASN A 13 8.01 -24.99 -0.14
N GLU A 14 8.01 -24.77 -1.46
CA GLU A 14 9.01 -23.95 -2.14
C GLU A 14 9.01 -22.50 -1.63
N ASP A 15 7.82 -21.91 -1.47
CA ASP A 15 7.66 -20.54 -0.95
C ASP A 15 8.10 -20.43 0.52
N LEU A 16 7.75 -21.42 1.36
CA LEU A 16 8.23 -21.51 2.76
C LEU A 16 9.76 -21.59 2.81
N ARG A 17 10.37 -22.46 2.01
CA ARG A 17 11.83 -22.62 1.94
C ARG A 17 12.53 -21.36 1.48
N GLN A 18 11.96 -20.62 0.53
CA GLN A 18 12.51 -19.35 0.08
C GLN A 18 12.52 -18.32 1.22
N VAL A 19 11.42 -18.20 1.98
CA VAL A 19 11.34 -17.28 3.13
C VAL A 19 12.24 -17.72 4.27
N LEU A 20 12.29 -19.01 4.61
CA LEU A 20 13.19 -19.55 5.63
C LEU A 20 14.67 -19.36 5.26
N GLY A 21 15.02 -19.47 3.98
CA GLY A 21 16.36 -19.16 3.50
C GLY A 21 16.75 -17.70 3.76
N PHE A 22 15.83 -16.76 3.54
CA PHE A 22 16.06 -15.36 3.90
C PHE A 22 16.23 -15.20 5.42
N LEU A 23 15.32 -15.75 6.22
CA LEU A 23 15.38 -15.61 7.68
C LEU A 23 16.66 -16.21 8.28
N ASN A 24 17.15 -17.33 7.73
CA ASN A 24 18.31 -18.02 8.31
C ASN A 24 19.66 -17.50 7.82
N PHE A 25 19.76 -17.04 6.57
CA PHE A 25 21.06 -16.76 5.95
C PHE A 25 21.26 -15.30 5.53
N SER A 26 20.20 -14.48 5.53
CA SER A 26 20.31 -13.06 5.16
C SER A 26 20.81 -12.20 6.32
N SER A 27 21.43 -11.08 5.97
CA SER A 27 21.77 -9.97 6.87
C SER A 27 21.38 -8.61 6.27
N GLY A 28 20.55 -8.62 5.22
CA GLY A 28 20.26 -7.44 4.43
C GLY A 28 18.82 -7.39 3.91
N LYS A 29 18.63 -6.65 2.83
CA LYS A 29 17.32 -6.40 2.23
C LYS A 29 16.70 -7.68 1.67
N MET A 30 15.38 -7.76 1.77
CA MET A 30 14.59 -8.81 1.14
C MET A 30 14.53 -8.57 -0.37
N ASP A 31 14.95 -9.57 -1.14
CA ASP A 31 14.83 -9.52 -2.59
C ASP A 31 13.37 -9.70 -3.06
N LEU A 32 13.08 -9.30 -4.30
CA LEU A 32 11.72 -9.35 -4.86
C LEU A 32 11.18 -10.79 -4.97
N LYS A 33 12.03 -11.80 -5.18
CA LYS A 33 11.59 -13.20 -5.28
C LYS A 33 11.11 -13.67 -3.92
N THR A 34 11.86 -13.39 -2.85
CA THR A 34 11.49 -13.71 -1.47
C THR A 34 10.20 -12.99 -1.06
N LEU A 35 10.09 -11.70 -1.36
CA LEU A 35 8.88 -10.93 -1.06
C LEU A 35 7.65 -11.47 -1.82
N ALA A 36 7.83 -11.87 -3.08
CA ALA A 36 6.77 -12.49 -3.88
C ALA A 36 6.34 -13.86 -3.30
N SER A 37 7.29 -14.68 -2.83
CA SER A 37 7.00 -15.92 -2.12
C SER A 37 6.19 -15.65 -0.84
N LEU A 38 6.62 -14.68 -0.03
CA LEU A 38 5.87 -14.31 1.18
C LEU A 38 4.46 -13.81 0.88
N ASN A 39 4.26 -13.01 -0.17
CA ASN A 39 2.93 -12.56 -0.56
C ASN A 39 2.03 -13.72 -1.03
N ARG A 40 2.59 -14.74 -1.69
CA ARG A 40 1.84 -15.97 -2.04
C ARG A 40 1.50 -16.83 -0.81
N LEU A 41 2.39 -16.90 0.18
CA LEU A 41 2.07 -17.53 1.47
C LEU A 41 0.94 -16.76 2.16
N TYR A 42 1.01 -15.43 2.15
CA TYR A 42 -0.03 -14.58 2.72
C TYR A 42 -1.38 -14.81 2.03
N ALA A 43 -1.42 -14.84 0.70
CA ALA A 43 -2.63 -15.12 -0.06
C ALA A 43 -3.29 -16.47 0.31
N GLN A 44 -2.48 -17.49 0.56
CA GLN A 44 -2.96 -18.81 0.99
C GLN A 44 -3.38 -18.86 2.46
N ALA A 45 -2.81 -17.99 3.29
CA ALA A 45 -3.07 -17.89 4.72
C ALA A 45 -4.29 -17.02 5.07
N ILE A 46 -4.80 -16.22 4.12
CA ILE A 46 -6.01 -15.43 4.33
C ILE A 46 -7.18 -16.37 4.63
N PRO A 47 -7.85 -16.23 5.79
CA PRO A 47 -8.98 -17.07 6.14
C PRO A 47 -10.18 -16.78 5.23
N ALA A 48 -11.02 -17.80 5.01
CA ALA A 48 -12.21 -17.66 4.18
C ALA A 48 -13.30 -16.77 4.82
N GLY A 49 -13.23 -16.54 6.13
CA GLY A 49 -14.12 -15.63 6.85
C GLY A 49 -13.50 -15.11 8.16
N PRO A 50 -14.08 -14.05 8.74
CA PRO A 50 -13.54 -13.36 9.92
C PRO A 50 -13.54 -14.21 11.21
N TYR A 51 -14.26 -15.34 11.23
CA TYR A 51 -14.33 -16.26 12.37
C TYR A 51 -13.67 -17.61 12.09
N GLU A 52 -12.96 -17.74 10.97
CA GLU A 52 -12.33 -18.98 10.54
C GLU A 52 -10.81 -18.86 10.60
N GLY A 53 -10.15 -19.88 11.16
CA GLY A 53 -8.69 -19.97 11.14
C GLY A 53 -7.95 -18.96 12.02
N LEU A 54 -6.62 -18.99 11.91
CA LEU A 54 -5.73 -17.98 12.49
C LEU A 54 -5.65 -16.78 11.54
N ALA A 55 -5.33 -15.61 12.09
CA ALA A 55 -4.94 -14.48 11.27
C ALA A 55 -3.74 -14.84 10.37
N ALA A 56 -3.71 -14.32 9.14
CA ALA A 56 -2.82 -14.83 8.10
C ALA A 56 -1.34 -14.83 8.49
N TRP A 57 -0.84 -13.79 9.19
CA TRP A 57 0.55 -13.76 9.64
C TRP A 57 0.85 -14.81 10.71
N LEU A 58 -0.10 -15.12 11.61
CA LEU A 58 0.06 -16.19 12.61
C LEU A 58 0.06 -17.56 11.93
N GLN A 59 -0.79 -17.76 10.92
CA GLN A 59 -0.79 -18.99 10.14
C GLN A 59 0.54 -19.18 9.40
N ILE A 60 1.11 -18.11 8.83
CA ILE A 60 2.45 -18.14 8.21
C ILE A 60 3.52 -18.50 9.26
N GLN A 61 3.46 -17.94 10.47
CA GLN A 61 4.41 -18.28 11.54
C GLN A 61 4.43 -19.78 11.80
N GLN A 62 3.25 -20.38 11.95
CA GLN A 62 3.11 -21.81 12.19
C GLN A 62 3.69 -22.63 11.04
N TRP A 63 3.37 -22.28 9.79
CA TRP A 63 3.91 -22.98 8.62
C TRP A 63 5.43 -22.88 8.51
N LEU A 64 6.00 -21.72 8.83
CA LEU A 64 7.46 -21.53 8.84
C LEU A 64 8.12 -22.36 9.94
N GLN A 65 7.51 -22.44 11.13
CA GLN A 65 8.02 -23.26 12.24
C GLN A 65 8.01 -24.75 11.89
N ASP A 66 6.90 -25.24 11.33
CA ASP A 66 6.74 -26.64 10.94
C ASP A 66 7.74 -27.04 9.83
N GLU A 67 7.87 -26.21 8.78
CA GLU A 67 8.82 -26.49 7.69
C GLU A 67 10.27 -26.33 8.15
N LEU A 68 10.59 -25.40 9.07
CA LEU A 68 11.94 -25.27 9.61
C LEU A 68 12.36 -26.52 10.39
N ALA A 69 11.46 -27.09 11.20
CA ALA A 69 11.72 -28.33 11.91
C ALA A 69 12.02 -29.49 10.94
N CYS A 70 11.22 -29.60 9.87
CA CYS A 70 11.46 -30.57 8.80
C CYS A 70 12.82 -30.36 8.10
N LEU A 71 13.15 -29.11 7.76
CA LEU A 71 14.42 -28.77 7.10
C LEU A 71 15.64 -29.00 7.99
N ALA A 72 15.55 -28.76 9.28
CA ALA A 72 16.65 -29.02 10.22
C ALA A 72 17.04 -30.51 10.25
N GLU A 73 16.09 -31.41 10.05
CA GLU A 73 16.33 -32.86 9.98
C GLU A 73 16.77 -33.34 8.60
N THR A 74 16.23 -32.73 7.54
CA THR A 74 16.33 -33.26 6.16
C THR A 74 17.34 -32.53 5.27
N ASN A 75 17.71 -31.29 5.61
CA ASN A 75 18.57 -30.44 4.81
C ASN A 75 19.80 -29.99 5.61
N PRO A 76 21.01 -30.48 5.30
CA PRO A 76 22.24 -30.07 5.99
C PRO A 76 22.51 -28.56 6.01
N GLY A 77 21.99 -27.81 5.03
CA GLY A 77 22.08 -26.35 5.01
C GLY A 77 21.36 -25.68 6.18
N PHE A 78 20.32 -26.32 6.73
CA PHE A 78 19.54 -25.85 7.88
C PHE A 78 19.92 -26.54 9.20
N ALA A 79 21.06 -27.25 9.23
CA ALA A 79 21.56 -27.86 10.46
C ALA A 79 21.80 -26.82 11.57
N ASP A 80 22.24 -25.62 11.20
CA ASP A 80 22.21 -24.44 12.07
C ASP A 80 21.06 -23.51 11.65
N CYS A 81 19.96 -23.59 12.39
CA CYS A 81 18.75 -22.78 12.18
C CYS A 81 18.52 -21.74 13.29
N GLN A 82 19.53 -21.48 14.13
CA GLN A 82 19.38 -20.60 15.31
C GLN A 82 18.93 -19.19 14.91
N GLN A 83 19.43 -18.67 13.78
CA GLN A 83 19.01 -17.38 13.28
C GLN A 83 17.53 -17.38 12.88
N ALA A 84 17.07 -18.35 12.07
CA ALA A 84 15.66 -18.41 11.68
C ALA A 84 14.72 -18.55 12.89
N VAL A 85 15.09 -19.36 13.88
CA VAL A 85 14.34 -19.49 15.14
C VAL A 85 14.23 -18.14 15.85
N ALA A 86 15.36 -17.46 16.04
CA ALA A 86 15.39 -16.15 16.69
C ALA A 86 14.64 -15.08 15.89
N MET A 87 14.68 -15.10 14.56
CA MET A 87 13.96 -14.16 13.70
C MET A 87 12.45 -14.36 13.81
N MET A 88 11.96 -15.60 13.84
CA MET A 88 10.54 -15.87 14.02
C MET A 88 10.03 -15.39 15.39
N GLU A 89 10.82 -15.56 16.44
CA GLU A 89 10.51 -15.01 17.77
C GLU A 89 10.51 -13.48 17.74
N LEU A 90 11.60 -12.85 17.27
CA LEU A 90 11.74 -11.40 17.24
C LEU A 90 10.67 -10.72 16.39
N VAL A 91 10.33 -11.24 15.22
CA VAL A 91 9.33 -10.61 14.34
C VAL A 91 7.92 -10.76 14.94
N TRP A 92 7.50 -11.98 15.28
CA TRP A 92 6.11 -12.23 15.67
C TRP A 92 5.80 -11.95 17.14
N LEU A 93 6.72 -12.27 18.06
CA LEU A 93 6.46 -12.17 19.49
C LEU A 93 6.94 -10.84 20.08
N ASN A 94 7.89 -10.16 19.45
CA ASN A 94 8.42 -8.89 19.96
C ASN A 94 8.09 -7.69 19.05
N PHE A 95 8.47 -7.74 17.77
CA PHE A 95 8.37 -6.60 16.86
C PHE A 95 6.94 -6.24 16.52
N LEU A 96 6.12 -7.18 16.02
CA LEU A 96 4.74 -6.86 15.61
C LEU A 96 3.92 -6.29 16.78
N PRO A 97 3.90 -6.89 17.99
CA PRO A 97 3.21 -6.29 19.15
C PRO A 97 3.78 -4.92 19.54
N ALA A 98 5.11 -4.76 19.54
CA ALA A 98 5.74 -3.49 19.89
C ALA A 98 5.46 -2.38 18.87
N TYR A 99 5.37 -2.71 17.58
CA TYR A 99 4.98 -1.76 16.54
C TYR A 99 3.55 -1.27 16.76
N LEU A 100 2.61 -2.17 17.07
CA LEU A 100 1.22 -1.81 17.37
C LEU A 100 1.11 -0.95 18.64
N ASP A 101 1.85 -1.27 19.71
CA ASP A 101 1.84 -0.44 20.93
C ASP A 101 2.51 0.92 20.72
N PHE A 102 3.62 0.97 19.97
CA PHE A 102 4.31 2.22 19.64
C PHE A 102 3.41 3.20 18.88
N HIS A 103 2.59 2.68 17.96
CA HIS A 103 1.68 3.46 17.12
C HIS A 103 0.23 3.49 17.63
N ARG A 104 -0.02 3.10 18.88
CA ARG A 104 -1.39 2.98 19.40
C ARG A 104 -2.16 4.30 19.34
N ASP A 105 -1.50 5.44 19.48
CA ASP A 105 -2.12 6.76 19.40
C ASP A 105 -2.59 7.10 17.97
N LEU A 106 -1.82 6.70 16.96
CA LEU A 106 -2.15 6.91 15.55
C LEU A 106 -3.09 5.85 14.97
N LEU A 107 -2.96 4.60 15.42
CA LEU A 107 -3.54 3.42 14.77
C LEU A 107 -4.53 2.65 15.67
N PHE A 108 -4.99 3.19 16.80
CA PHE A 108 -5.96 2.51 17.68
C PHE A 108 -7.26 2.06 16.98
N HIS A 109 -7.61 2.71 15.86
CA HIS A 109 -8.82 2.45 15.08
C HIS A 109 -8.64 1.33 14.04
N GLN A 110 -7.41 0.84 13.88
CA GLN A 110 -7.06 -0.18 12.90
C GLN A 110 -7.01 -1.55 13.56
N GLU A 111 -7.62 -2.54 12.93
CA GLU A 111 -7.42 -3.93 13.29
C GLU A 111 -6.03 -4.39 12.81
N PRO A 112 -5.31 -5.24 13.56
CA PRO A 112 -4.01 -5.75 13.13
C PRO A 112 -4.02 -6.38 11.73
N GLU A 113 -5.12 -7.03 11.35
CA GLU A 113 -5.34 -7.64 10.03
C GLU A 113 -5.35 -6.63 8.88
N ALA A 114 -5.75 -5.40 9.15
CA ALA A 114 -5.71 -4.33 8.15
C ALA A 114 -4.27 -3.81 7.94
N LEU A 115 -3.42 -3.91 8.98
CA LEU A 115 -2.05 -3.41 8.98
C LEU A 115 -1.03 -4.44 8.46
N ILE A 116 -1.14 -5.69 8.92
CA ILE A 116 -0.13 -6.74 8.75
C ILE A 116 -0.45 -7.57 7.50
N ASN A 117 -0.30 -6.96 6.33
CA ASN A 117 -0.37 -7.68 5.06
C ASN A 117 0.97 -8.38 4.69
N GLY A 118 0.98 -9.17 3.62
CA GLY A 118 2.15 -9.92 3.19
C GLY A 118 3.38 -9.04 2.92
N PHE A 119 3.19 -7.84 2.36
CA PHE A 119 4.30 -6.91 2.12
C PHE A 119 4.77 -6.20 3.40
N PHE A 120 3.85 -5.78 4.28
CA PHE A 120 4.22 -5.21 5.57
C PHE A 120 5.01 -6.22 6.41
N LEU A 121 4.58 -7.49 6.44
CA LEU A 121 5.30 -8.57 7.10
C LEU A 121 6.71 -8.75 6.52
N GLY A 122 6.87 -8.69 5.20
CA GLY A 122 8.18 -8.73 4.56
C GLY A 122 9.08 -7.56 4.96
N ARG A 123 8.52 -6.35 5.07
CA ARG A 123 9.25 -5.16 5.56
C ARG A 123 9.61 -5.25 7.04
N ALA A 124 8.75 -5.85 7.86
CA ALA A 124 9.04 -6.13 9.26
C ALA A 124 10.22 -7.11 9.41
N MET A 125 10.20 -8.22 8.67
CA MET A 125 11.31 -9.17 8.64
C MET A 125 12.62 -8.51 8.20
N GLU A 126 12.58 -7.73 7.11
CA GLU A 126 13.73 -6.97 6.61
C GLU A 126 14.29 -6.01 7.68
N ALA A 127 13.43 -5.24 8.35
CA ALA A 127 13.84 -4.29 9.37
C ALA A 127 14.51 -4.97 10.56
N VAL A 128 14.00 -6.13 11.00
CA VAL A 128 14.59 -6.91 12.11
C VAL A 128 15.94 -7.54 11.70
N VAL A 129 16.00 -8.19 10.54
CA VAL A 129 17.23 -8.83 10.02
C VAL A 129 18.36 -7.81 9.85
N MET A 130 18.05 -6.60 9.39
CA MET A 130 19.05 -5.54 9.19
C MET A 130 19.67 -5.00 10.48
N GLN A 131 19.10 -5.28 11.67
CA GLN A 131 19.70 -4.85 12.95
C GLN A 131 20.94 -5.66 13.34
N GLY A 132 21.13 -6.82 12.73
CA GLY A 132 22.25 -7.73 13.02
C GLY A 132 22.20 -8.37 14.42
N GLY A 133 22.92 -9.47 14.56
CA GLY A 133 23.08 -10.16 15.84
C GLY A 133 23.89 -9.35 16.87
N PRO A 134 23.93 -9.77 18.14
CA PRO A 134 23.32 -10.98 18.69
C PRO A 134 21.79 -10.94 18.72
N TRP A 135 21.12 -12.01 18.28
CA TRP A 135 19.66 -12.07 18.11
C TRP A 135 18.88 -12.20 19.42
N SER A 136 19.56 -12.41 20.54
CA SER A 136 18.95 -12.40 21.88
C SER A 136 18.68 -10.99 22.41
N GLU A 137 19.17 -9.93 21.76
CA GLU A 137 19.07 -8.54 22.23
C GLU A 137 17.79 -7.84 21.72
N ALA A 138 16.62 -8.40 22.05
CA ALA A 138 15.33 -7.86 21.61
C ALA A 138 15.15 -6.37 21.98
N ASP A 139 15.60 -5.95 23.16
CA ASP A 139 15.52 -4.57 23.66
C ASP A 139 16.33 -3.57 22.80
N ARG A 140 17.37 -4.04 22.10
CA ARG A 140 18.13 -3.23 21.13
C ARG A 140 17.48 -3.29 19.75
N ILE A 141 17.15 -4.51 19.31
CA ILE A 141 16.74 -4.80 17.93
C ILE A 141 15.37 -4.21 17.63
N VAL A 142 14.39 -4.40 18.51
CA VAL A 142 13.00 -4.01 18.22
C VAL A 142 12.84 -2.49 18.10
N PRO A 143 13.32 -1.65 19.04
CA PRO A 143 13.21 -0.20 18.89
C PRO A 143 13.95 0.34 17.66
N ALA A 144 15.13 -0.23 17.35
CA ALA A 144 15.92 0.18 16.20
C ALA A 144 15.24 -0.21 14.87
N ALA A 145 14.63 -1.41 14.81
CA ALA A 145 13.84 -1.84 13.67
C ALA A 145 12.60 -0.97 13.46
N ILE A 146 11.89 -0.59 14.53
CA ILE A 146 10.73 0.32 14.44
C ILE A 146 11.18 1.69 13.92
N ALA A 147 12.26 2.25 14.47
CA ALA A 147 12.80 3.53 14.04
C ALA A 147 13.26 3.52 12.57
N GLN A 148 13.84 2.41 12.10
CA GLN A 148 14.21 2.24 10.68
C GLN A 148 12.99 2.10 9.78
N LEU A 149 11.97 1.36 10.23
CA LEU A 149 10.78 1.06 9.44
C LEU A 149 9.86 2.29 9.30
N ASN A 150 9.82 3.14 10.33
CA ASN A 150 9.06 4.39 10.38
C ASN A 150 9.69 5.46 9.48
N ASP A 151 9.43 5.36 8.18
CA ASP A 151 10.06 6.18 7.14
C ASP A 151 9.09 7.14 6.43
N TYR A 152 7.89 7.36 6.97
CA TYR A 152 6.88 8.26 6.41
C TYR A 152 6.15 9.08 7.47
N VAL A 153 6.07 10.39 7.25
CA VAL A 153 5.24 11.31 8.06
C VAL A 153 4.14 12.00 7.25
N GLY A 154 4.23 11.96 5.91
CA GLY A 154 3.37 12.70 5.00
C GLY A 154 3.70 14.21 4.97
N HIS A 155 2.72 15.05 4.61
CA HIS A 155 2.95 16.49 4.60
C HIS A 155 2.92 17.05 6.03
N ARG A 156 4.11 17.29 6.60
CA ARG A 156 4.27 17.82 7.95
C ARG A 156 5.06 19.14 7.93
N PRO A 157 4.40 20.31 7.93
CA PRO A 157 5.09 21.58 8.07
C PRO A 157 5.78 21.62 9.43
N VAL A 158 7.09 21.87 9.45
CA VAL A 158 7.83 21.97 10.71
C VAL A 158 8.11 23.42 11.04
N ALA A 159 7.75 23.84 12.25
CA ALA A 159 7.96 25.21 12.68
C ALA A 159 9.46 25.51 12.77
N VAL A 160 9.85 26.70 12.30
CA VAL A 160 11.20 27.24 12.48
C VAL A 160 11.12 28.27 13.60
N LEU A 161 11.64 27.91 14.77
CA LEU A 161 11.73 28.81 15.92
C LEU A 161 13.18 29.25 16.07
N GLU A 162 13.42 30.57 16.09
CA GLU A 162 14.75 31.15 16.38
C GLU A 162 15.90 30.58 15.52
N GLY A 163 15.63 30.25 14.26
CA GLY A 163 16.63 29.70 13.34
C GLY A 163 16.90 28.20 13.48
N ARG A 164 16.19 27.49 14.37
CA ARG A 164 16.21 26.03 14.46
C ARG A 164 14.97 25.45 13.77
N ARG A 165 15.20 24.54 12.83
CA ARG A 165 14.15 23.65 12.34
C ARG A 165 13.91 22.63 13.44
N LEU A 166 12.67 22.57 13.94
CA LEU A 166 12.26 21.41 14.73
C LEU A 166 12.25 20.18 13.82
N GLU A 167 12.15 19.00 14.41
CA GLU A 167 11.93 17.74 13.68
C GLU A 167 10.60 17.16 14.15
N PRO A 168 9.87 16.41 13.31
CA PRO A 168 8.68 15.68 13.76
C PRO A 168 9.04 14.71 14.88
N TYR A 169 8.12 14.48 15.82
CA TYR A 169 8.34 13.50 16.87
C TYR A 169 8.45 12.10 16.28
N ALA A 170 9.23 11.22 16.93
CA ALA A 170 9.45 9.86 16.43
C ALA A 170 8.16 9.05 16.22
N HIS A 171 7.13 9.29 17.05
CA HIS A 171 5.83 8.62 16.93
C HIS A 171 4.94 9.20 15.81
N GLU A 172 5.27 10.36 15.23
CA GLU A 172 4.56 10.89 14.06
C GLU A 172 4.96 10.15 12.76
N TRP A 173 6.16 9.56 12.76
CA TRP A 173 6.66 8.75 11.65
C TRP A 173 6.13 7.33 11.75
N LEU A 174 5.63 6.78 10.66
CA LEU A 174 5.16 5.40 10.57
C LEU A 174 5.63 4.76 9.27
N ARG A 175 5.34 3.47 9.12
CA ARG A 175 5.49 2.76 7.86
C ARG A 175 4.15 2.73 7.12
N PRO A 176 4.02 3.35 5.93
CA PRO A 176 2.81 3.24 5.14
C PRO A 176 2.72 1.80 4.65
N ILE A 177 1.51 1.26 4.59
CA ILE A 177 1.29 -0.16 4.34
C ILE A 177 1.41 -0.41 2.84
N PRO A 178 2.39 -1.18 2.36
CA PRO A 178 2.55 -1.42 0.94
C PRO A 178 1.38 -2.25 0.41
N ILE A 179 0.78 -1.79 -0.68
CA ILE A 179 -0.31 -2.50 -1.38
C ILE A 179 0.09 -2.93 -2.80
N PHE A 180 1.16 -2.37 -3.34
CA PHE A 180 1.81 -2.84 -4.57
C PHE A 180 3.31 -2.58 -4.51
N VAL A 181 4.09 -3.53 -5.04
CA VAL A 181 5.54 -3.44 -5.17
C VAL A 181 5.95 -3.73 -6.61
N GLY A 182 6.78 -2.85 -7.18
CA GLY A 182 7.32 -2.99 -8.53
C GLY A 182 8.06 -4.32 -8.69
N GLY A 183 7.72 -5.06 -9.74
CA GLY A 183 8.28 -6.39 -10.00
C GLY A 183 7.67 -7.55 -9.20
N VAL A 184 6.75 -7.27 -8.25
CA VAL A 184 6.01 -8.31 -7.50
C VAL A 184 4.51 -8.26 -7.81
N GLY A 185 3.90 -7.07 -7.85
CA GLY A 185 2.46 -6.89 -8.04
C GLY A 185 1.77 -6.40 -6.77
N ALA A 186 0.46 -6.62 -6.69
CA ALA A 186 -0.34 -6.22 -5.53
C ALA A 186 -0.23 -7.23 -4.38
N THR A 187 -0.39 -6.75 -3.14
CA THR A 187 -0.56 -7.64 -1.99
C THR A 187 -1.92 -8.31 -2.07
N ALA A 188 -2.00 -9.57 -1.64
CA ALA A 188 -3.29 -10.22 -1.49
C ALA A 188 -4.12 -9.55 -0.38
N GLY A 189 -5.45 -9.51 -0.56
CA GLY A 189 -6.39 -8.95 0.41
C GLY A 189 -7.37 -7.95 -0.19
N LEU A 190 -7.94 -7.11 0.67
CA LEU A 190 -9.06 -6.20 0.35
C LEU A 190 -8.83 -5.33 -0.90
N TYR A 191 -7.61 -4.80 -1.05
CA TYR A 191 -7.29 -3.85 -2.12
C TYR A 191 -6.71 -4.51 -3.39
N GLU A 192 -6.49 -5.83 -3.40
CA GLU A 192 -5.76 -6.52 -4.48
C GLU A 192 -6.37 -6.25 -5.86
N GLY A 193 -7.67 -6.52 -6.02
CA GLY A 193 -8.34 -6.40 -7.31
C GLY A 193 -8.33 -4.98 -7.87
N VAL A 194 -8.62 -3.98 -7.02
CA VAL A 194 -8.66 -2.57 -7.46
C VAL A 194 -7.26 -2.06 -7.79
N VAL A 195 -6.24 -2.47 -7.04
CA VAL A 195 -4.84 -2.07 -7.26
C VAL A 195 -4.30 -2.71 -8.54
N LEU A 196 -4.48 -4.01 -8.75
CA LEU A 196 -4.05 -4.68 -9.98
C LEU A 196 -4.69 -4.04 -11.21
N ARG A 197 -6.00 -3.80 -11.17
CA ARG A 197 -6.70 -3.17 -12.28
C ARG A 197 -6.28 -1.71 -12.48
N CYS A 198 -5.99 -0.98 -11.40
CA CYS A 198 -5.46 0.38 -11.47
C CYS A 198 -4.09 0.42 -12.14
N MET A 199 -3.17 -0.49 -11.77
CA MET A 199 -1.84 -0.56 -12.39
C MET A 199 -1.92 -0.90 -13.88
N GLN A 200 -2.84 -1.79 -14.27
CA GLN A 200 -3.10 -2.06 -15.70
C GLN A 200 -3.57 -0.81 -16.44
N ILE A 201 -4.54 -0.07 -15.88
CA ILE A 201 -5.04 1.16 -16.48
C ILE A 201 -3.92 2.21 -16.63
N LEU A 202 -3.09 2.39 -15.60
CA LEU A 202 -1.94 3.30 -15.65
C LEU A 202 -0.90 2.86 -16.69
N GLN A 203 -0.61 1.56 -16.80
CA GLN A 203 0.34 1.02 -17.78
C GLN A 203 -0.12 1.23 -19.22
N GLU A 204 -1.42 1.22 -19.46
CA GLU A 204 -2.03 1.45 -20.77
C GLU A 204 -2.36 2.94 -21.02
N THR A 205 -2.11 3.84 -20.06
CA THR A 205 -2.41 5.27 -20.20
C THR A 205 -1.46 5.92 -21.20
N ASP A 206 -1.96 6.91 -21.95
CA ASP A 206 -1.17 7.70 -22.89
C ASP A 206 0.08 8.29 -22.20
N PRO A 207 1.29 8.03 -22.74
CA PRO A 207 2.54 8.57 -22.20
C PRO A 207 2.53 10.09 -22.01
N ASP A 208 1.81 10.84 -22.84
CA ASP A 208 1.73 12.30 -22.71
C ASP A 208 0.92 12.73 -21.47
N ILE A 209 -0.10 11.96 -21.10
CA ILE A 209 -0.86 12.18 -19.86
C ILE A 209 0.00 11.84 -18.65
N LEU A 210 0.71 10.71 -18.69
CA LEU A 210 1.64 10.28 -17.65
C LEU A 210 2.73 11.33 -17.41
N HIS A 211 3.31 11.86 -18.50
CA HIS A 211 4.31 12.91 -18.44
C HIS A 211 3.74 14.20 -17.82
N GLN A 212 2.57 14.67 -18.26
CA GLN A 212 1.91 15.84 -17.69
C GLN A 212 1.58 15.67 -16.19
N ALA A 213 1.20 14.46 -15.78
CA ALA A 213 0.92 14.11 -14.40
C ALA A 213 2.20 13.93 -13.55
N SER A 214 3.40 14.09 -14.13
CA SER A 214 4.67 13.76 -13.46
C SER A 214 4.67 12.34 -12.88
N PHE A 215 4.11 11.38 -13.62
CA PHE A 215 3.98 10.00 -13.17
C PHE A 215 4.66 9.04 -14.14
N ASP A 216 5.78 8.47 -13.73
CA ASP A 216 6.46 7.40 -14.49
C ASP A 216 6.30 6.09 -13.73
N LEU A 217 5.50 5.18 -14.31
CA LEU A 217 5.21 3.88 -13.70
C LEU A 217 6.47 3.01 -13.57
N SER A 218 7.47 3.19 -14.43
CA SER A 218 8.74 2.47 -14.32
C SER A 218 9.57 2.90 -13.12
N LEU A 219 9.29 4.08 -12.56
CA LEU A 219 9.96 4.60 -11.38
C LEU A 219 9.24 4.27 -10.07
N LEU A 220 7.98 3.81 -10.14
CA LEU A 220 7.19 3.40 -8.98
C LEU A 220 7.71 2.08 -8.42
N GLU A 221 8.44 2.15 -7.30
CA GLU A 221 8.87 0.97 -6.55
C GLU A 221 7.77 0.46 -5.62
N GLU A 222 6.96 1.37 -5.06
CA GLU A 222 5.96 1.04 -4.05
C GLU A 222 4.74 1.96 -4.14
N LEU A 223 3.54 1.37 -4.16
CA LEU A 223 2.29 2.06 -3.83
C LEU A 223 1.87 1.60 -2.44
N ALA A 224 1.61 2.54 -1.55
CA ALA A 224 1.26 2.27 -0.16
C ALA A 224 0.03 3.07 0.30
N ILE A 225 -0.66 2.58 1.33
CA ILE A 225 -1.69 3.35 2.03
C ILE A 225 -1.10 4.04 3.26
N ASP A 226 -1.54 5.26 3.52
CA ASP A 226 -1.42 5.91 4.82
C ASP A 226 -2.53 5.37 5.74
N PRO A 227 -2.20 4.58 6.79
CA PRO A 227 -3.20 3.92 7.62
C PRO A 227 -3.76 4.80 8.74
N ARG A 228 -3.33 6.06 8.82
CA ARG A 228 -3.85 6.98 9.83
C ARG A 228 -5.30 7.33 9.55
N ALA A 229 -6.05 7.61 10.61
CA ALA A 229 -7.37 8.17 10.48
C ALA A 229 -7.29 9.50 9.74
N TYR A 230 -8.17 9.70 8.76
CA TYR A 230 -8.20 10.94 8.00
C TYR A 230 -9.07 11.98 8.72
N ASP A 231 -8.43 12.96 9.34
CA ASP A 231 -9.08 14.12 9.97
C ASP A 231 -9.41 15.19 8.92
N PHE A 232 -10.68 15.33 8.54
CA PHE A 232 -11.06 16.30 7.50
C PHE A 232 -10.89 17.76 7.92
N ASP A 233 -10.76 18.05 9.21
CA ASP A 233 -10.60 19.41 9.74
C ASP A 233 -9.13 19.81 9.92
N HIS A 234 -8.22 18.84 9.97
CA HIS A 234 -6.80 19.10 10.04
C HIS A 234 -6.35 20.04 8.89
N PRO A 235 -5.65 21.17 9.15
CA PRO A 235 -5.34 22.16 8.13
C PRO A 235 -4.59 21.62 6.91
N VAL A 236 -3.74 20.59 7.10
CA VAL A 236 -3.05 19.92 5.99
C VAL A 236 -4.04 19.25 5.02
N ASN A 237 -5.12 18.70 5.54
CA ASN A 237 -6.11 17.93 4.79
C ASN A 237 -7.09 18.82 4.00
N GLN A 238 -7.02 20.15 4.21
CA GLN A 238 -7.73 21.15 3.40
C GLN A 238 -7.00 21.47 2.08
N ARG A 239 -5.77 20.95 1.89
CA ARG A 239 -5.05 21.10 0.63
C ARG A 239 -5.79 20.38 -0.51
N PRO A 240 -5.90 20.99 -1.70
CA PRO A 240 -6.51 20.35 -2.85
C PRO A 240 -5.90 18.97 -3.12
N ASN A 241 -6.77 17.96 -3.32
CA ASN A 241 -6.42 16.57 -3.64
C ASN A 241 -5.48 15.85 -2.65
N TYR A 242 -5.23 16.39 -1.45
CA TYR A 242 -4.37 15.70 -0.47
C TYR A 242 -4.93 14.34 -0.04
N HIS A 243 -6.26 14.24 0.06
CA HIS A 243 -6.95 12.97 0.31
C HIS A 243 -6.74 11.92 -0.80
N PHE A 244 -6.29 12.30 -2.00
CA PHE A 244 -5.98 11.36 -3.07
C PHE A 244 -4.55 10.81 -3.00
N GLY A 245 -3.70 11.36 -2.14
CA GLY A 245 -2.33 10.91 -1.93
C GLY A 245 -1.26 11.87 -2.44
N GLN A 246 -0.02 11.40 -2.46
CA GLN A 246 1.16 12.14 -2.91
C GLN A 246 2.33 11.19 -3.17
N TRP A 247 3.28 11.65 -3.99
CA TRP A 247 4.63 11.10 -3.94
C TRP A 247 5.27 11.35 -2.57
N ASP A 248 5.98 10.36 -2.05
CA ASP A 248 6.66 10.45 -0.76
C ASP A 248 8.07 11.05 -0.88
N PRO A 249 8.31 12.24 -0.29
CA PRO A 249 9.61 12.90 -0.35
C PRO A 249 10.75 12.14 0.34
N HIS A 250 10.44 11.22 1.26
CA HIS A 250 11.45 10.47 2.03
C HIS A 250 11.95 9.23 1.28
N ARG A 251 11.33 8.88 0.15
CA ARG A 251 11.75 7.77 -0.71
C ARG A 251 12.17 8.32 -2.06
N ILE A 252 13.33 8.97 -2.06
CA ILE A 252 13.97 9.58 -3.23
C ILE A 252 15.22 8.79 -3.63
N ASP A 253 15.45 8.64 -4.93
CA ASP A 253 16.68 8.04 -5.45
C ASP A 253 17.82 9.07 -5.60
N ASN A 254 18.99 8.59 -6.02
CA ASN A 254 20.16 9.46 -6.26
C ASN A 254 20.00 10.42 -7.45
N SER A 255 19.00 10.20 -8.31
CA SER A 255 18.67 11.04 -9.46
C SER A 255 17.63 12.11 -9.13
N GLY A 256 17.09 12.10 -7.91
CA GLY A 256 16.07 13.04 -7.46
C GLY A 256 14.62 12.62 -7.74
N ASN A 257 14.36 11.37 -8.13
CA ASN A 257 13.01 10.86 -8.38
C ASN A 257 12.44 10.19 -7.13
N TYR A 258 11.20 10.51 -6.81
CA TYR A 258 10.45 9.79 -5.79
C TYR A 258 10.07 8.38 -6.27
N ARG A 259 10.08 7.42 -5.34
CA ARG A 259 9.96 5.98 -5.62
C ARG A 259 8.74 5.33 -4.96
N ARG A 260 8.12 6.03 -4.01
CA ARG A 260 6.91 5.57 -3.31
C ARG A 260 5.78 6.57 -3.49
N PHE A 261 4.61 6.07 -3.91
CA PHE A 261 3.38 6.84 -3.92
C PHE A 261 2.50 6.40 -2.74
N VAL A 262 2.00 7.35 -1.96
CA VAL A 262 1.17 7.06 -0.78
C VAL A 262 -0.23 7.64 -0.98
N VAL A 263 -1.22 6.76 -1.03
CA VAL A 263 -2.66 7.08 -1.10
C VAL A 263 -3.26 7.08 0.31
N GLN A 264 -4.28 7.90 0.55
CA GLN A 264 -4.97 7.87 1.84
C GLN A 264 -5.96 6.71 1.88
N GLN A 265 -5.96 5.93 2.96
CA GLN A 265 -6.82 4.75 3.08
C GLN A 265 -8.30 5.07 2.86
N VAL A 266 -8.78 6.21 3.38
CA VAL A 266 -10.16 6.69 3.22
C VAL A 266 -10.62 6.78 1.75
N THR A 267 -9.71 7.07 0.82
CA THR A 267 -10.03 7.13 -0.62
C THR A 267 -10.21 5.75 -1.21
N LEU A 268 -9.39 4.76 -0.82
CA LEU A 268 -9.55 3.39 -1.29
C LEU A 268 -10.80 2.75 -0.70
N ASP A 269 -11.07 2.98 0.57
CA ASP A 269 -12.26 2.46 1.24
C ASP A 269 -13.54 3.03 0.60
N ALA A 270 -13.56 4.33 0.31
CA ALA A 270 -14.70 4.97 -0.37
C ALA A 270 -14.93 4.43 -1.80
N LEU A 271 -13.87 4.02 -2.50
CA LEU A 271 -13.96 3.38 -3.80
C LEU A 271 -14.52 1.96 -3.70
N LEU A 272 -14.02 1.18 -2.74
CA LEU A 272 -14.47 -0.20 -2.51
C LEU A 272 -15.87 -0.29 -1.91
N ALA A 273 -16.28 0.69 -1.10
CA ALA A 273 -17.65 0.78 -0.58
C ALA A 273 -18.67 0.69 -1.72
N ARG A 274 -18.45 1.37 -2.85
CA ARG A 274 -19.32 1.25 -4.03
C ARG A 274 -19.36 -0.15 -4.61
N VAL A 275 -18.20 -0.81 -4.67
CA VAL A 275 -18.08 -2.16 -5.24
C VAL A 275 -18.86 -3.18 -4.40
N HIS A 276 -18.88 -3.02 -3.08
CA HIS A 276 -19.56 -3.91 -2.16
C HIS A 276 -21.04 -3.57 -1.93
N GLU A 277 -21.41 -2.30 -1.91
CA GLU A 277 -22.77 -1.84 -1.60
C GLU A 277 -23.72 -1.85 -2.81
N ALA A 278 -23.20 -1.65 -4.04
CA ALA A 278 -24.04 -1.59 -5.24
C ALA A 278 -24.37 -2.99 -5.76
N SER A 279 -25.50 -3.54 -5.32
CA SER A 279 -25.96 -4.90 -5.69
C SER A 279 -26.61 -5.00 -7.07
N ASP A 280 -26.90 -3.87 -7.72
CA ASP A 280 -27.64 -3.79 -8.99
C ASP A 280 -26.75 -3.82 -10.24
N LEU A 281 -25.42 -3.73 -10.07
CA LEU A 281 -24.45 -3.71 -11.17
C LEU A 281 -23.45 -4.86 -11.06
N PRO A 282 -22.86 -5.34 -12.18
CA PRO A 282 -21.84 -6.37 -12.14
C PRO A 282 -20.61 -5.92 -11.34
N GLN A 283 -20.18 -6.73 -10.37
CA GLN A 283 -19.06 -6.40 -9.48
C GLN A 283 -17.76 -6.11 -10.24
N GLU A 284 -17.46 -6.87 -11.29
CA GLU A 284 -16.28 -6.67 -12.16
C GLU A 284 -16.29 -5.30 -12.87
N GLU A 285 -17.48 -4.85 -13.29
CA GLU A 285 -17.63 -3.53 -13.89
C GLU A 285 -17.39 -2.43 -12.85
N LEU A 286 -17.95 -2.58 -11.64
CA LEU A 286 -17.73 -1.66 -10.53
C LEU A 286 -16.26 -1.61 -10.11
N LEU A 287 -15.59 -2.76 -10.05
CA LEU A 287 -14.16 -2.85 -9.74
C LEU A 287 -13.32 -2.12 -10.78
N THR A 288 -13.63 -2.31 -12.07
CA THR A 288 -12.98 -1.58 -13.17
C THR A 288 -13.20 -0.07 -13.07
N GLU A 289 -14.41 0.37 -12.72
CA GLU A 289 -14.70 1.78 -12.50
C GLU A 289 -13.97 2.34 -11.27
N ALA A 290 -13.89 1.58 -10.17
CA ALA A 290 -13.17 1.98 -8.97
C ALA A 290 -11.67 2.14 -9.25
N ALA A 291 -11.10 1.20 -10.01
CA ALA A 291 -9.71 1.23 -10.46
C ALA A 291 -9.43 2.41 -11.43
N ALA A 292 -10.36 2.71 -12.33
CA ALA A 292 -10.28 3.88 -13.20
C ALA A 292 -10.25 5.18 -12.42
N VAL A 293 -11.10 5.30 -11.39
CA VAL A 293 -11.09 6.47 -10.51
C VAL A 293 -9.83 6.53 -9.67
N LEU A 294 -9.35 5.40 -9.14
CA LEU A 294 -8.08 5.34 -8.41
C LEU A 294 -6.91 5.84 -9.28
N ALA A 295 -6.80 5.34 -10.51
CA ALA A 295 -5.78 5.78 -11.47
C ALA A 295 -5.88 7.30 -11.74
N GLY A 296 -7.08 7.81 -12.02
CA GLY A 296 -7.30 9.25 -12.20
C GLY A 296 -6.92 10.07 -10.97
N THR A 297 -7.21 9.59 -9.76
CA THR A 297 -6.84 10.26 -8.50
C THR A 297 -5.33 10.26 -8.27
N ILE A 298 -4.64 9.16 -8.57
CA ILE A 298 -3.17 9.06 -8.51
C ILE A 298 -2.54 10.06 -9.48
N LEU A 299 -3.01 10.13 -10.73
CA LEU A 299 -2.49 11.08 -11.72
C LEU A 299 -2.70 12.54 -11.28
N MET A 300 -3.86 12.88 -10.72
CA MET A 300 -4.12 14.22 -10.20
C MET A 300 -3.21 14.57 -9.01
N ALA A 301 -3.05 13.65 -8.05
CA ALA A 301 -2.22 13.85 -6.86
C ALA A 301 -0.72 13.89 -7.21
N SER A 302 -0.29 13.07 -8.16
CA SER A 302 1.06 13.10 -8.74
C SER A 302 1.34 14.46 -9.40
N GLY A 303 0.40 14.99 -10.18
CA GLY A 303 0.55 16.32 -10.80
C GLY A 303 0.60 17.47 -9.79
N ILE A 304 0.16 17.28 -8.55
CA ILE A 304 0.31 18.29 -7.47
C ILE A 304 1.62 18.13 -6.73
N SER A 305 1.99 16.89 -6.38
CA SER A 305 3.20 16.62 -5.59
C SER A 305 4.49 16.68 -6.42
N GLY A 306 4.41 16.36 -7.71
CA GLY A 306 5.54 16.23 -8.62
C GLY A 306 6.35 14.96 -8.34
N SER A 307 7.04 14.44 -9.36
CA SER A 307 7.90 13.25 -9.24
C SER A 307 9.24 13.49 -8.53
N GLY A 308 9.54 14.72 -8.08
CA GLY A 308 10.80 15.06 -7.44
C GLY A 308 10.86 16.52 -6.99
N PRO A 309 11.88 16.90 -6.20
CA PRO A 309 12.01 18.25 -5.63
C PRO A 309 12.26 19.34 -6.69
N GLY A 310 12.73 18.97 -7.88
CA GLY A 310 13.02 19.89 -8.99
C GLY A 310 11.86 20.10 -9.96
N VAL A 311 10.73 19.43 -9.80
CA VAL A 311 9.62 19.46 -10.78
C VAL A 311 8.95 20.83 -10.86
N PHE A 312 8.73 21.46 -9.70
CA PHE A 312 8.09 22.77 -9.63
C PHE A 312 9.07 23.84 -9.17
N ALA A 313 9.19 24.91 -9.95
CA ALA A 313 9.88 26.11 -9.50
C ALA A 313 9.12 26.78 -8.34
N SER A 314 9.81 27.54 -7.49
CA SER A 314 9.20 28.26 -6.36
C SER A 314 8.16 29.31 -6.76
N THR A 315 8.09 29.66 -8.05
CA THR A 315 7.10 30.57 -8.63
C THR A 315 5.79 29.87 -9.02
N VAL A 316 5.78 28.54 -9.07
CA VAL A 316 4.58 27.74 -9.38
C VAL A 316 3.69 27.72 -8.15
N THR A 317 2.40 27.99 -8.37
CA THR A 317 1.38 27.95 -7.32
C THR A 317 0.43 26.79 -7.55
N LEU A 318 -0.24 26.32 -6.50
CA LEU A 318 -1.31 25.34 -6.64
C LEU A 318 -2.38 25.82 -7.63
N ALA A 319 -2.78 27.09 -7.56
CA ALA A 319 -3.77 27.66 -8.48
C ALA A 319 -3.34 27.56 -9.96
N SER A 320 -2.06 27.74 -10.26
CA SER A 320 -1.56 27.66 -11.64
C SER A 320 -1.55 26.24 -12.23
N ILE A 321 -1.49 25.19 -11.40
CA ILE A 321 -1.45 23.80 -11.88
C ILE A 321 -2.83 23.14 -11.91
N LEU A 322 -3.84 23.66 -11.20
CA LEU A 322 -5.18 23.04 -11.17
C LEU A 322 -5.86 22.96 -12.54
N GLY A 323 -5.69 23.98 -13.40
CA GLY A 323 -6.25 23.99 -14.75
C GLY A 323 -5.66 22.89 -15.64
N PRO A 324 -4.32 22.83 -15.82
CA PRO A 324 -3.66 21.72 -16.51
C PRO A 324 -4.03 20.34 -15.96
N ILE A 325 -4.12 20.19 -14.64
CA ILE A 325 -4.50 18.93 -13.99
C ILE A 325 -5.92 18.50 -14.34
N ALA A 326 -6.88 19.44 -14.32
CA ALA A 326 -8.24 19.15 -14.75
C ALA A 326 -8.30 18.73 -16.23
N ALA A 327 -7.51 19.37 -17.09
CA ALA A 327 -7.48 19.08 -18.52
C ALA A 327 -6.99 17.65 -18.82
N TYR A 328 -5.81 17.25 -18.31
CA TYR A 328 -5.32 15.89 -18.56
C TYR A 328 -6.16 14.82 -17.86
N ARG A 329 -6.80 15.14 -16.72
CA ARG A 329 -7.74 14.22 -16.06
C ARG A 329 -8.94 13.94 -16.95
N ASP A 330 -9.52 14.97 -17.55
CA ASP A 330 -10.69 14.79 -18.41
C ASP A 330 -10.30 14.03 -19.68
N GLN A 331 -9.14 14.36 -20.28
CA GLN A 331 -8.55 13.60 -21.39
C GLN A 331 -8.31 12.12 -21.03
N PHE A 332 -7.78 11.84 -19.83
CA PHE A 332 -7.54 10.48 -19.35
C PHE A 332 -8.81 9.64 -19.36
N TYR A 333 -9.90 10.16 -18.81
CA TYR A 333 -11.14 9.40 -18.76
C TYR A 333 -11.82 9.26 -20.13
N GLU A 334 -11.73 10.27 -21.00
CA GLU A 334 -12.21 10.19 -22.38
C GLU A 334 -11.48 9.08 -23.15
N GLN A 335 -10.14 9.11 -23.13
CA GLN A 335 -9.32 8.07 -23.77
C GLN A 335 -9.52 6.68 -23.15
N LEU A 336 -9.84 6.60 -21.85
CA LEU A 336 -10.17 5.33 -21.21
C LEU A 336 -11.50 4.78 -21.72
N LEU A 337 -12.55 5.62 -21.83
CA LEU A 337 -13.84 5.20 -22.40
C LEU A 337 -13.70 4.74 -23.85
N ASP A 338 -12.92 5.44 -24.67
CA ASP A 338 -12.72 5.12 -26.08
C ASP A 338 -12.09 3.72 -26.31
N ARG A 339 -11.40 3.18 -25.29
CA ARG A 339 -10.79 1.85 -25.33
C ARG A 339 -11.70 0.74 -24.79
N MET A 340 -12.79 1.11 -24.14
CA MET A 340 -13.75 0.13 -23.62
C MET A 340 -14.67 -0.37 -24.74
N SER A 341 -15.36 -1.48 -24.50
CA SER A 341 -16.34 -2.02 -25.44
C SER A 341 -17.41 -2.84 -24.71
N GLY A 342 -18.49 -3.15 -25.40
CA GLY A 342 -19.58 -3.97 -24.88
C GLY A 342 -20.54 -3.26 -23.93
N PRO A 343 -21.38 -4.02 -23.20
CA PRO A 343 -22.46 -3.47 -22.38
C PRO A 343 -22.00 -2.49 -21.29
N HIS A 344 -20.80 -2.70 -20.75
CA HIS A 344 -20.21 -1.79 -19.75
C HIS A 344 -19.98 -0.38 -20.32
N LEU A 345 -19.45 -0.28 -21.55
CA LEU A 345 -19.27 1.00 -22.23
C LEU A 345 -20.62 1.69 -22.49
N GLU A 346 -21.60 0.96 -23.01
CA GLU A 346 -22.94 1.53 -23.29
C GLU A 346 -23.55 2.15 -22.02
N ARG A 347 -23.43 1.46 -20.89
CA ARG A 347 -23.87 1.97 -19.58
C ARG A 347 -23.11 3.22 -19.15
N LEU A 348 -21.78 3.23 -19.30
CA LEU A 348 -20.96 4.39 -18.94
C LEU A 348 -21.25 5.61 -19.83
N LEU A 349 -21.55 5.41 -21.12
CA LEU A 349 -21.95 6.49 -22.03
C LEU A 349 -23.31 7.08 -21.66
N GLU A 350 -24.29 6.26 -21.30
CA GLU A 350 -25.58 6.75 -20.78
C GLU A 350 -25.39 7.48 -19.45
N GLU A 351 -24.57 6.94 -18.55
CA GLU A 351 -24.23 7.63 -17.30
C GLU A 351 -23.52 8.97 -17.55
N GLN A 352 -22.60 9.03 -18.51
CA GLN A 352 -21.89 10.26 -18.88
C GLN A 352 -22.86 11.33 -19.40
N LYS A 353 -23.88 10.96 -20.19
CA LYS A 353 -24.92 11.90 -20.64
C LYS A 353 -25.69 12.51 -19.48
N LEU A 354 -26.03 11.69 -18.48
CA LEU A 354 -26.78 12.11 -17.29
C LEU A 354 -25.92 12.97 -16.34
N ARG A 355 -24.71 12.51 -16.04
CA ARG A 355 -23.81 13.11 -15.03
C ARG A 355 -22.86 14.15 -15.62
N ARG A 356 -22.83 14.32 -16.94
CA ARG A 356 -21.99 15.25 -17.71
C ARG A 356 -20.48 15.07 -17.49
N GLN A 357 -20.05 13.87 -17.09
CA GLN A 357 -18.65 13.52 -16.91
C GLN A 357 -18.45 12.01 -17.10
N PRO A 358 -17.34 11.57 -17.72
CA PRO A 358 -16.92 10.17 -17.75
C PRO A 358 -16.82 9.57 -16.35
N PHE A 359 -17.19 8.29 -16.20
CA PHE A 359 -17.17 7.57 -14.92
C PHE A 359 -17.88 8.33 -13.79
N GLY A 360 -18.94 9.06 -14.14
CA GLY A 360 -19.53 10.05 -13.26
C GLY A 360 -20.14 9.45 -12.00
N GLY A 361 -20.61 8.21 -12.03
CA GLY A 361 -21.18 7.51 -10.88
C GLY A 361 -20.11 7.15 -9.88
N ALA A 362 -19.01 6.56 -10.33
CA ALA A 362 -17.85 6.25 -9.51
C ALA A 362 -17.30 7.51 -8.83
N ARG A 363 -17.08 8.58 -9.61
CA ARG A 363 -16.53 9.86 -9.12
C ARG A 363 -17.48 10.56 -8.16
N GLN A 364 -18.79 10.61 -8.45
CA GLN A 364 -19.77 11.21 -7.55
C GLN A 364 -19.95 10.39 -6.27
N HIS A 365 -19.89 9.06 -6.36
CA HIS A 365 -19.92 8.20 -5.18
C HIS A 365 -18.73 8.49 -4.27
N LEU A 366 -17.50 8.49 -4.80
CA LEU A 366 -16.29 8.83 -4.03
C LEU A 366 -16.46 10.16 -3.29
N ASN A 367 -16.83 11.22 -4.01
CA ASN A 367 -17.01 12.55 -3.40
C ASN A 367 -18.13 12.58 -2.36
N THR A 368 -19.25 11.89 -2.62
CA THR A 368 -20.38 11.82 -1.70
C THR A 368 -20.02 11.05 -0.44
N HIS A 369 -19.30 9.94 -0.57
CA HIS A 369 -18.86 9.09 0.53
C HIS A 369 -17.90 9.86 1.44
N LEU A 370 -16.88 10.53 0.86
CA LEU A 370 -15.96 11.38 1.61
C LEU A 370 -16.69 12.55 2.31
N ALA A 371 -17.68 13.16 1.66
CA ALA A 371 -18.49 14.21 2.26
C ALA A 371 -19.34 13.71 3.44
N LYS A 372 -19.90 12.48 3.34
CA LYS A 372 -20.63 11.85 4.44
C LYS A 372 -19.71 11.55 5.63
N LEU A 373 -18.50 11.00 5.39
CA LEU A 373 -17.52 10.75 6.44
C LEU A 373 -17.10 12.04 7.15
N ARG A 374 -16.90 13.12 6.38
CA ARG A 374 -16.64 14.45 6.95
C ARG A 374 -17.79 14.93 7.81
N ALA A 375 -19.03 14.78 7.35
CA ALA A 375 -20.22 15.19 8.10
C ALA A 375 -20.37 14.37 9.40
N SER A 376 -20.17 13.05 9.36
CA SER A 376 -20.27 12.20 10.56
C SER A 376 -19.18 12.52 11.59
N GLN A 377 -17.97 12.88 11.14
CA GLN A 377 -16.92 13.34 12.07
C GLN A 377 -17.35 14.61 12.81
N LEU A 378 -17.90 15.60 12.10
CA LEU A 378 -18.37 16.86 12.70
C LEU A 378 -19.55 16.68 13.66
N GLU A 379 -20.39 15.66 13.48
CA GLU A 379 -21.50 15.34 14.40
C GLU A 379 -21.03 14.72 15.73
N HIS A 380 -19.81 14.18 15.76
CA HIS A 380 -19.22 13.52 16.93
C HIS A 380 -18.18 14.38 17.68
N VAL A 381 -17.97 15.64 17.27
CA VAL A 381 -17.08 16.63 17.94
C VAL A 381 -17.79 17.35 19.08
#